data_AF-A0A2W6V065-F1
#
_entry.id   AF-A0A2W6V065-F1
#
_cell.length_a   1.000
_cell.length_b   1.000
_cell.length_c   1.000
_cell.angle_alpha   90.00
_cell.angle_beta   90.00
_cell.angle_gamma   90.00
#
_symmetry.space_group_name_H-M   'P 1'
#
loop_
_entity.id
_entity.type
_entity.pdbx_description
1 polymer ?
#
loop_
_entity_poly.entity_id
_entity_poly.type
_entity_poly.pdbx_seq_one_letter_code
_entity_poly.pdbx_strand_id
1 'polypeptide(L)' 'MRYPQAYQPILERLAEEAGIPLSSWLALAVSKQAGLEIPDYVQDELKKAEHERAIRATEQELELPRSA' A
#
# COMPACT_ATOMS: atom_id res chain seq x y z
N MET A 1 10.30 8.44 12.44
CA MET A 1 11.42 8.44 11.46
C MET A 1 11.70 9.86 11.01
N ARG A 2 12.91 10.16 10.51
CA ARG A 2 13.25 11.45 9.93
C ARG A 2 13.83 11.24 8.53
N TYR A 3 13.29 11.96 7.56
CA TYR A 3 13.76 12.04 6.18
C TYR A 3 13.60 13.50 5.71
N PRO A 4 14.28 13.93 4.63
CA PRO A 4 14.13 15.30 4.12
C PRO A 4 12.66 15.61 3.78
N GLN A 5 12.12 16.72 4.32
CA GLN A 5 10.72 17.12 4.08
C GLN A 5 10.37 17.26 2.59
N ALA A 6 11.35 17.62 1.76
CA ALA A 6 11.17 17.70 0.30
C ALA A 6 10.71 16.36 -0.32
N TYR A 7 10.97 15.22 0.33
CA TYR A 7 10.55 13.91 -0.15
C TYR A 7 9.19 13.48 0.37
N GLN A 8 8.61 14.21 1.33
CA GLN A 8 7.35 13.82 1.95
C GLN A 8 6.22 13.59 0.93
N PRO A 9 5.98 14.48 -0.06
CA PRO A 9 4.91 14.26 -1.03
C PRO A 9 5.14 13.00 -1.89
N ILE A 10 6.40 12.70 -2.20
CA ILE A 10 6.78 11.53 -3.00
C ILE A 10 6.52 10.25 -2.18
N LEU A 11 6.94 10.25 -0.92
CA LEU A 11 6.78 9.09 -0.05
C LEU A 11 5.32 8.84 0.33
N GLU A 12 4.53 9.89 0.56
CA GLU A 12 3.09 9.80 0.80
C GLU A 12 2.38 9.17 -0.40
N ARG A 13 2.70 9.63 -1.61
CA ARG A 13 2.17 9.04 -2.84
C ARG A 13 2.53 7.55 -2.99
N LEU A 14 3.77 7.17 -2.71
CA LEU A 14 4.19 5.77 -2.82
C LEU A 14 3.49 4.87 -1.78
N ALA A 15 3.24 5.40 -0.58
CA ALA A 15 2.47 4.72 0.45
C ALA A 15 1.00 4.55 0.04
N GLU A 16 0.40 5.59 -0.54
CA GLU A 16 -0.95 5.57 -1.08
C GLU A 16 -1.11 4.57 -2.23
N GLU A 17 -0.16 4.54 -3.19
CA GLU A 17 -0.14 3.57 -4.28
C GLU A 17 -0.04 2.12 -3.77
N ALA A 18 0.70 1.90 -2.67
CA ALA A 18 0.74 0.61 -2.00
C ALA A 18 -0.53 0.31 -1.17
N GLY A 19 -1.32 1.32 -0.85
CA GLY A 19 -2.52 1.23 -0.01
C GLY A 19 -2.21 1.05 1.48
N ILE A 20 -1.02 1.46 1.94
CA ILE A 20 -0.58 1.29 3.34
C ILE A 20 -0.12 2.63 3.94
N PRO A 21 -0.07 2.77 5.27
CA PRO A 21 0.45 3.96 5.92
C PRO A 21 1.92 4.25 5.56
N LEU A 22 2.28 5.54 5.53
CA LEU A 22 3.66 5.98 5.21
C LEU A 22 4.73 5.35 6.11
N SER A 23 4.46 5.23 7.41
CA SER A 23 5.37 4.58 8.35
C SER A 23 5.67 3.13 7.96
N SER A 24 4.66 2.42 7.49
CA SER A 24 4.75 1.01 7.11
C SER A 24 5.38 0.84 5.74
N TRP A 25 5.11 1.75 4.81
CA TRP A 25 5.82 1.83 3.55
C TRP A 25 7.33 2.04 3.75
N LEU A 26 7.73 2.93 4.67
CA LEU A 26 9.14 3.14 5.01
C LEU A 26 9.77 1.90 5.64
N ALA A 27 9.08 1.25 6.58
CA ALA A 27 9.55 -0.01 7.17
C ALA A 27 9.72 -1.11 6.11
N LEU A 28 8.78 -1.21 5.17
CA LEU A 28 8.86 -2.13 4.03
C LEU A 28 10.08 -1.83 3.15
N ALA A 29 10.29 -0.56 2.79
CA ALA A 29 11.39 -0.13 1.95
C ALA A 29 12.76 -0.44 2.59
N VAL A 30 12.92 -0.11 3.88
CA VAL A 30 14.14 -0.40 4.63
C VAL A 30 14.38 -1.90 4.74
N SER A 31 13.34 -2.69 5.05
CA SER A 31 13.47 -4.14 5.19
C SER A 31 13.92 -4.78 3.88
N LYS A 32 13.29 -4.41 2.76
CA LYS A 32 13.68 -4.88 1.42
C LYS A 32 15.11 -4.48 1.04
N GLN A 33 15.48 -3.22 1.29
CA GLN A 33 16.81 -2.72 0.96
C GLN A 33 17.91 -3.43 1.76
N ALA A 34 17.63 -3.74 3.03
CA ALA A 34 18.58 -4.38 3.92
C ALA A 34 18.54 -5.92 3.87
N GLY A 35 17.63 -6.51 3.09
CA GLY A 35 17.41 -7.96 3.08
C GLY A 35 16.89 -8.51 4.41
N LEU A 36 16.18 -7.69 5.18
CA LEU A 36 15.61 -8.06 6.47
C LEU A 36 14.18 -8.58 6.31
N GLU A 37 13.73 -9.33 7.30
CA GLU A 37 12.34 -9.74 7.42
C GLU A 37 11.42 -8.51 7.50
N ILE A 38 10.29 -8.60 6.80
CA ILE A 38 9.27 -7.55 6.82
C ILE A 38 8.47 -7.70 8.13
N PRO A 39 8.32 -6.64 8.94
CA PRO A 39 7.57 -6.72 10.20
C PRO A 39 6.13 -7.20 9.99
N ASP A 40 5.62 -8.03 10.91
CA ASP A 40 4.29 -8.66 10.80
C ASP A 40 3.17 -7.63 10.59
N TYR A 41 3.21 -6.51 11.32
CA TYR A 41 2.20 -5.46 11.17
C TYR A 41 2.16 -4.86 9.74
N VAL A 42 3.31 -4.79 9.06
CA VAL A 42 3.38 -4.33 7.67
C VAL A 42 2.79 -5.37 6.73
N GLN A 43 3.04 -6.66 6.99
CA GLN A 43 2.45 -7.74 6.21
C GLN A 43 0.92 -7.75 6.32
N ASP A 44 0.39 -7.51 7.52
CA ASP A 44 -1.05 -7.47 7.75
C ASP A 44 -1.72 -6.28 7.05
N GLU A 45 -1.07 -5.11 7.06
CA GLU A 45 -1.54 -3.95 6.30
C GLU A 45 -1.50 -4.19 4.78
N LEU A 46 -0.48 -4.86 4.27
CA LEU A 46 -0.41 -5.24 2.85
C LEU A 46 -1.55 -6.19 2.46
N LYS A 47 -1.83 -7.22 3.29
CA LYS A 47 -2.96 -8.14 3.07
C LYS A 47 -4.29 -7.41 3.07
N LYS A 48 -4.48 -6.47 4.02
CA LYS A 48 -5.69 -5.64 4.07
C LYS A 48 -5.84 -4.79 2.82
N ALA A 49 -4.77 -4.12 2.39
CA ALA A 49 -4.78 -3.29 1.19
C ALA A 49 -5.08 -4.10 -0.09
N GLU A 50 -4.54 -5.32 -0.20
CA GLU A 50 -4.84 -6.24 -1.28
C GLU A 50 -6.32 -6.67 -1.28
N HIS A 51 -6.85 -7.02 -0.10
CA HIS A 51 -8.25 -7.39 0.05
C HIS A 51 -9.20 -6.26 -0.35
N GLU A 52 -8.93 -5.02 0.09
CA GLU A 52 -9.73 -3.84 -0.28
C GLU A 52 -9.66 -3.52 -1.78
N ARG A 53 -8.52 -3.79 -2.44
CA ARG A 53 -8.40 -3.67 -3.89
C ARG A 53 -9.22 -4.74 -4.61
N ALA A 54 -9.20 -5.98 -4.12
CA ALA A 54 -10.00 -7.07 -4.69
C ALA A 54 -11.51 -6.83 -4.55
N ILE A 55 -11.97 -6.33 -3.40
CA ILE A 55 -13.38 -5.94 -3.20
C ILE A 55 -13.79 -4.87 -4.20
N ARG A 56 -13.03 -3.77 -4.29
CA ARG A 56 -13.34 -2.68 -5.23
C ARG A 56 -13.35 -3.12 -6.69
N ALA A 57 -12.43 -4.00 -7.09
CA ALA A 57 -12.43 -4.57 -8.44
C ALA A 57 -13.71 -5.38 -8.70
N THR A 58 -14.14 -6.17 -7.73
CA THR A 58 -15.38 -6.96 -7.82
C THR A 58 -16.63 -6.06 -7.89
N GLU A 59 -16.65 -4.96 -7.12
CA GLU A 59 -17.75 -3.98 -7.16
C GLU A 59 -17.82 -3.26 -8.51
N GLN A 60 -16.67 -2.86 -9.08
CA GLN A 60 -16.61 -2.23 -10.41
C GLN A 60 -17.07 -3.16 -11.54
N GLU A 61 -16.81 -4.46 -11.46
CA GLU A 61 -17.32 -5.45 -12.41
C GLU A 61 -18.85 -5.62 -12.34
N LEU A 62 -19.44 -5.42 -11.16
CA LEU A 62 -20.89 -5.50 -10.95
C LEU A 62 -21.64 -4.21 -11.38
N GLU A 63 -20.98 -3.06 -11.32
CA GLU A 63 -21.54 -1.76 -11.73
C GLU A 63 -21.55 -1.52 -13.25
N LEU A 64 -20.75 -2.26 -14.03
CA LEU A 64 -20.85 -2.24 -15.49
C LEU A 64 -22.21 -2.82 -15.90
N PRO A 65 -23.13 -2.03 -16.51
CA PRO A 65 -24.35 -2.61 -17.04
C PRO A 65 -23.94 -3.66 -18.08
N ARG A 66 -24.44 -4.89 -17.93
CA ARG A 66 -24.48 -5.83 -19.04
C ARG A 66 -25.38 -5.19 -20.10
N SER A 67 -24.80 -4.40 -20.98
CA SER A 67 -25.48 -3.86 -22.15
C SER A 67 -26.01 -5.05 -22.94
N ALA A 68 -27.32 -5.26 -22.84
CA ALA A 68 -28.09 -6.18 -23.66
C ALA A 68 -28.49 -5.49 -24.97
#